data_AF-A0A5C9CH87-F1
#
_entry.id   AF-A0A5C9CH87-F1
#
_cell.length_a   1.000
_cell.length_b   1.000
_cell.length_c   1.000
_cell.angle_alpha   90.00
_cell.angle_beta   90.00
_cell.angle_gamma   90.00
#
_symmetry.space_group_name_H-M   'P 1'
#
loop_
_entity.id
_entity.type
_entity.pdbx_description
1 polymer ?
#
loop_
_entity_poly.entity_id
_entity_poly.type
_entity_poly.pdbx_seq_one_letter_code
_entity_poly.pdbx_strand_id
1 'polypeptide(L)'
;GQIELARNLQIATAAIDSTGMCLFIAFPALDIPECLTSLIDMINAQFGINLTGNDVTALGKSVLKIEHQFNLDAGLSKEHDRLPEFFSLEPVPPHNAIWDFTPEELDTFWNF
;
A
#
# COMPACT_ATOMS: atom_id res chain seq x y z
N GLY A 1 1.42 -0.80 14.39
CA GLY A 1 1.63 -2.11 13.74
C GLY A 1 0.87 -2.21 12.44
N GLN A 2 -0.42 -2.56 12.49
CA GLN A 2 -1.20 -2.87 11.28
C GLN A 2 -1.32 -1.71 10.28
N ILE A 3 -1.48 -0.47 10.75
CA ILE A 3 -1.51 0.72 9.88
C ILE A 3 -0.21 0.87 9.07
N GLU A 4 0.94 0.69 9.73
CA GLU A 4 2.25 0.76 9.07
C GLU A 4 2.44 -0.38 8.07
N LEU A 5 2.04 -1.60 8.44
CA LEU A 5 2.06 -2.75 7.54
C LEU A 5 1.20 -2.49 6.30
N ALA A 6 -0.05 -2.04 6.48
CA ALA A 6 -0.96 -1.71 5.40
C ALA A 6 -0.40 -0.61 4.49
N ARG A 7 0.19 0.44 5.07
CA ARG A 7 0.87 1.51 4.33
C ARG A 7 2.02 0.98 3.48
N ASN A 8 2.92 0.19 4.07
CA ASN A 8 4.08 -0.32 3.35
C ASN A 8 3.68 -1.29 2.23
N LEU A 9 2.64 -2.11 2.46
CA LEU A 9 2.07 -2.97 1.42
C LEU A 9 1.47 -2.16 0.28
N GLN A 10 0.67 -1.13 0.56
CA GLN A 10 0.11 -0.27 -0.49
C GLN A 10 1.18 0.48 -1.27
N ILE A 11 2.24 0.99 -0.62
CA ILE A 11 3.37 1.63 -1.29
C ILE A 11 4.06 0.64 -2.24
N ALA A 12 4.33 -0.59 -1.78
CA ALA A 12 4.97 -1.61 -2.61
C ALA A 12 4.08 -2.02 -3.79
N THR A 13 2.77 -2.21 -3.56
CA THR A 13 1.79 -2.56 -4.60
C THR A 13 1.67 -1.47 -5.66
N ALA A 14 1.54 -0.20 -5.27
CA ALA A 14 1.46 0.91 -6.23
C ALA A 14 2.70 0.98 -7.13
N ALA A 15 3.89 0.70 -6.56
CA ALA A 15 5.12 0.63 -7.35
C ALA A 15 5.13 -0.57 -8.32
N ILE A 16 4.69 -1.76 -7.89
CA ILE A 16 4.60 -2.97 -8.73
C ILE A 16 3.58 -2.77 -9.87
N ASP A 17 2.40 -2.26 -9.57
CA ASP A 17 1.33 -2.03 -10.56
C ASP A 17 1.78 -1.05 -11.64
N SER A 18 2.60 -0.05 -11.27
CA SER A 18 3.20 0.91 -12.21
C SER A 18 4.18 0.26 -13.21
N THR A 19 4.67 -0.96 -12.93
CA THR A 19 5.54 -1.72 -13.85
C THR A 19 4.77 -2.59 -14.83
N GLY A 20 3.46 -2.79 -14.61
CA GLY A 20 2.63 -3.74 -15.37
C GLY A 20 2.85 -5.21 -14.99
N MET A 21 3.61 -5.50 -13.93
CA MET A 21 3.85 -6.85 -13.44
C MET A 21 2.67 -7.34 -12.58
N CYS A 22 2.47 -8.67 -12.56
CA CYS A 22 1.45 -9.28 -11.71
C CYS A 22 1.83 -9.14 -10.23
N LEU A 23 0.85 -8.77 -9.37
CA LEU A 23 1.01 -8.70 -7.92
C LEU A 23 1.58 -9.98 -7.29
N PHE A 24 1.45 -11.14 -7.95
CA PHE A 24 1.99 -12.41 -7.44
C PHE A 24 3.53 -12.45 -7.35
N ILE A 25 4.24 -11.44 -7.87
CA ILE A 25 5.67 -11.28 -7.59
C ILE A 25 5.94 -10.77 -6.16
N ALA A 26 4.95 -10.17 -5.48
CA ALA A 26 5.14 -9.58 -4.15
C ALA A 26 5.40 -10.65 -3.07
N PHE A 27 4.73 -11.79 -3.13
CA PHE A 27 4.94 -12.89 -2.18
C PHE A 27 6.37 -13.45 -2.20
N PRO A 28 6.94 -13.87 -3.35
CA PRO A 28 8.33 -14.30 -3.40
C PRO A 28 9.30 -13.14 -3.10
N ALA A 29 8.95 -11.88 -3.37
CA ALA A 29 9.78 -10.74 -2.96
C ALA A 29 9.87 -10.55 -1.44
N LEU A 30 8.89 -11.05 -0.67
CA LEU A 30 8.94 -11.05 0.80
C LEU A 30 9.77 -12.21 1.35
N ASP A 31 9.81 -13.35 0.65
CA ASP A 31 10.48 -14.58 1.11
C ASP A 31 11.89 -14.77 0.53
N ILE A 32 12.18 -14.20 -0.65
CA ILE A 32 13.41 -14.39 -1.43
C ILE A 32 14.08 -13.03 -1.64
N PRO A 33 15.20 -12.73 -0.93
CA PRO A 33 15.86 -11.43 -0.97
C PRO A 33 16.24 -10.95 -2.39
N GLU A 34 16.55 -11.87 -3.28
CA GLU A 34 16.99 -11.59 -4.64
C GLU A 34 15.83 -11.23 -5.58
N CYS A 35 14.58 -11.54 -5.21
CA CYS A 35 13.43 -11.41 -6.12
C CYS A 35 13.12 -9.94 -6.44
N LEU A 36 13.12 -9.05 -5.44
CA LEU A 36 12.91 -7.61 -5.68
C LEU A 36 14.06 -7.00 -6.50
N THR A 37 15.30 -7.38 -6.22
CA THR A 37 16.46 -6.93 -7.00
C THR A 37 16.37 -7.40 -8.44
N SER A 38 15.94 -8.65 -8.67
CA SER A 38 15.77 -9.21 -10.01
C SER A 38 14.70 -8.46 -10.83
N LEU A 39 13.61 -8.03 -10.19
CA LEU A 39 12.60 -7.18 -10.83
C LEU A 39 13.21 -5.85 -11.27
N ILE A 40 13.96 -5.20 -10.39
CA ILE A 40 14.61 -3.91 -10.65
C ILE A 40 15.64 -4.05 -11.78
N ASP A 41 16.47 -5.09 -11.74
CA ASP A 41 17.47 -5.38 -12.77
C ASP A 41 16.83 -5.62 -14.14
N MET A 42 15.70 -6.35 -14.18
CA MET A 42 14.94 -6.57 -15.41
C MET A 42 14.42 -5.25 -15.99
N ILE A 43 13.86 -4.36 -15.16
CA ILE A 43 13.36 -3.04 -15.60
C ILE A 43 14.52 -2.16 -16.08
N ASN A 44 15.63 -2.12 -15.34
CA ASN A 44 16.83 -1.39 -15.70
C ASN A 44 17.39 -1.85 -17.04
N ALA A 45 17.48 -3.17 -17.27
CA ALA A 45 17.94 -3.76 -18.52
C ALA A 45 17.00 -3.43 -19.69
N GLN A 46 15.68 -3.46 -19.48
CA GLN A 46 14.69 -3.17 -20.52
C GLN A 46 14.72 -1.72 -20.99
N PHE A 47 14.87 -0.76 -20.06
CA PHE A 47 14.75 0.68 -20.36
C PHE A 47 16.08 1.43 -20.39
N GLY A 48 17.19 0.78 -20.06
CA GLY A 48 18.51 1.44 -19.97
C GLY A 48 18.58 2.48 -18.84
N ILE A 49 17.87 2.24 -17.75
CA ILE A 49 17.81 3.11 -16.56
C ILE A 49 18.53 2.46 -15.37
N ASN A 50 18.61 3.17 -14.24
CA ASN A 50 19.35 2.72 -13.07
C ASN A 50 18.56 2.96 -11.77
N LEU A 51 17.39 2.33 -11.69
CA LEU A 51 16.55 2.32 -10.50
C LEU A 51 17.20 1.54 -9.37
N THR A 52 16.97 2.00 -8.14
CA THR A 52 17.30 1.33 -6.88
C THR A 52 16.01 0.98 -6.12
N GLY A 53 16.10 0.16 -5.07
CA GLY A 53 14.94 -0.14 -4.21
C GLY A 53 14.32 1.11 -3.55
N ASN A 54 15.13 2.14 -3.28
CA ASN A 54 14.63 3.42 -2.78
C ASN A 54 13.80 4.15 -3.83
N ASP A 55 14.18 4.08 -5.11
CA ASP A 55 13.42 4.69 -6.20
C ASP A 55 12.07 3.99 -6.39
N VAL A 56 12.03 2.65 -6.24
CA VAL A 56 10.77 1.89 -6.26
C VAL A 56 9.85 2.32 -5.11
N THR A 57 10.39 2.46 -3.90
CA THR A 57 9.61 2.95 -2.74
C THR A 57 9.13 4.39 -2.95
N ALA A 58 9.98 5.26 -3.50
CA ALA A 58 9.64 6.64 -3.78
C ALA A 58 8.54 6.76 -4.86
N LEU A 59 8.59 5.89 -5.87
CA LEU A 59 7.54 5.78 -6.90
C LEU A 59 6.20 5.39 -6.28
N GLY A 60 6.16 4.34 -5.45
CA GLY A 60 4.93 3.92 -4.78
C GLY A 60 4.31 5.04 -3.93
N LYS A 61 5.15 5.77 -3.19
CA LYS A 61 4.69 6.93 -2.40
C LYS A 61 4.17 8.07 -3.27
N SER A 62 4.82 8.36 -4.39
CA SER A 62 4.38 9.46 -5.26
C SER A 62 3.06 9.13 -5.95
N VAL A 63 2.88 7.90 -6.42
CA VAL A 63 1.62 7.41 -7.01
C VAL A 63 0.48 7.53 -6.01
N LEU A 64 0.62 6.99 -4.79
CA LEU A 64 -0.43 7.06 -3.77
C LEU A 64 -0.80 8.50 -3.40
N LYS A 65 0.17 9.42 -3.33
CA LYS A 65 -0.11 10.85 -3.05
C LYS A 65 -0.86 11.52 -4.19
N ILE A 66 -0.54 11.20 -5.44
CA ILE A 66 -1.23 11.72 -6.61
C ILE A 66 -2.67 11.20 -6.64
N GLU A 67 -2.88 9.90 -6.43
CA GLU A 67 -4.21 9.28 -6.38
C GLU A 67 -5.05 9.84 -5.23
N HIS A 68 -4.44 10.04 -4.06
CA HIS A 68 -5.11 10.64 -2.91
C HIS A 68 -5.52 12.09 -3.20
N GLN A 69 -4.63 12.90 -3.78
CA GLN A 69 -4.97 14.27 -4.14
C GLN A 69 -6.11 14.32 -5.15
N PHE A 70 -6.09 13.45 -6.16
CA PHE A 70 -7.19 13.33 -7.11
C PHE A 70 -8.52 13.04 -6.41
N ASN A 71 -8.52 12.12 -5.42
CA ASN A 71 -9.71 11.80 -4.64
C ASN A 71 -10.19 12.97 -3.77
N LEU A 72 -9.27 13.70 -3.14
CA LEU A 72 -9.58 14.91 -2.38
C LEU A 72 -10.21 15.99 -3.27
N ASP A 73 -9.67 16.18 -4.47
CA ASP A 73 -10.20 17.13 -5.45
C ASP A 73 -11.59 16.71 -5.97
N ALA A 74 -11.88 15.41 -5.97
CA ALA A 74 -13.21 14.84 -6.26
C ALA A 74 -14.20 14.93 -5.09
N GLY A 75 -13.78 15.45 -3.93
CA GLY A 75 -14.61 15.62 -2.74
C GLY A 75 -14.61 14.45 -1.76
N LEU A 76 -13.75 13.44 -1.97
CA LEU A 76 -13.46 12.44 -0.94
C LEU A 76 -12.64 13.08 0.18
N SER A 77 -12.69 12.48 1.35
CA SER A 77 -12.05 12.99 2.57
C SER A 77 -11.84 11.84 3.52
N LYS A 78 -11.08 12.05 4.60
CA LYS A 78 -10.87 11.05 5.65
C LYS A 78 -12.16 10.43 6.22
N GLU A 79 -13.27 11.18 6.23
CA GLU A 79 -14.58 10.65 6.65
C GLU A 79 -15.11 9.51 5.75
N HIS A 80 -14.59 9.38 4.53
CA HIS A 80 -14.91 8.28 3.61
C HIS A 80 -13.99 7.06 3.81
N ASP A 81 -12.88 7.21 4.52
CA ASP A 81 -11.95 6.14 4.87
C ASP A 81 -12.40 5.43 6.16
N ARG A 82 -13.68 5.05 6.21
CA ARG A 82 -14.33 4.41 7.37
C ARG A 82 -15.01 3.12 6.96
N LEU A 83 -14.89 2.09 7.82
CA LEU A 83 -15.61 0.84 7.61
C LEU A 83 -17.11 1.01 7.95
N PRO A 84 -17.99 0.18 7.37
CA PRO A 84 -19.39 0.10 7.80
C PRO A 84 -19.53 -0.12 9.32
N GLU A 85 -20.55 0.47 9.94
CA GLU A 85 -20.72 0.49 11.40
C GLU A 85 -20.76 -0.90 12.04
N PHE A 86 -21.29 -1.90 11.34
CA PHE A 86 -21.41 -3.26 11.87
C PHE A 86 -20.04 -3.87 12.23
N PHE A 87 -18.94 -3.45 11.58
CA PHE A 87 -17.60 -3.92 11.94
C PHE A 87 -17.22 -3.55 13.39
N SER A 88 -17.72 -2.44 13.92
CA SER A 88 -17.48 -1.99 15.30
C SER A 88 -18.60 -2.34 16.27
N LEU A 89 -19.78 -2.73 15.78
CA LEU A 89 -20.95 -3.04 16.61
C LEU A 89 -21.19 -4.55 16.79
N GLU A 90 -20.89 -5.35 15.76
CA GLU A 90 -21.25 -6.76 15.71
C GLU A 90 -20.00 -7.65 15.86
N PRO A 91 -19.83 -8.35 17.00
CA PRO A 91 -18.70 -9.25 17.18
C PRO A 91 -18.80 -10.47 16.27
N VAL A 92 -17.70 -10.84 15.61
CA VAL A 92 -17.66 -12.00 14.70
C VAL A 92 -17.21 -13.27 15.46
N PRO A 93 -18.07 -14.30 15.59
CA PRO A 93 -17.67 -15.57 16.22
C PRO A 93 -16.58 -16.31 15.43
N PRO A 94 -15.77 -17.18 16.08
CA PRO A 94 -15.81 -17.50 17.51
C PRO A 94 -15.00 -16.53 18.38
N HIS A 95 -14.18 -15.68 17.76
CA HIS A 95 -13.25 -14.79 18.48
C HIS A 95 -13.96 -13.55 19.05
N ASN A 96 -15.18 -13.27 18.57
CA ASN A 96 -16.00 -12.12 18.96
C ASN A 96 -15.26 -10.79 18.85
N ALA A 97 -14.37 -10.68 17.85
CA ALA A 97 -13.62 -9.47 17.57
C ALA A 97 -14.51 -8.46 16.86
N ILE A 98 -14.26 -7.19 17.15
CA ILE A 98 -14.81 -6.02 16.45
C ILE A 98 -13.64 -5.15 15.98
N TRP A 99 -13.90 -4.26 15.03
CA TRP A 99 -12.98 -3.23 14.63
C TRP A 99 -12.77 -2.22 15.75
N ASP A 100 -11.54 -2.14 16.25
CA ASP A 100 -11.15 -1.42 17.45
C ASP A 100 -10.21 -0.21 17.20
N PHE A 101 -9.87 0.09 15.94
CA PHE A 101 -9.10 1.29 15.61
C PHE A 101 -9.98 2.54 15.66
N THR A 102 -9.44 3.60 16.24
CA THR A 102 -10.11 4.91 16.20
C THR A 102 -9.94 5.58 14.83
N PRO A 103 -10.83 6.51 14.44
CA PRO A 103 -10.65 7.32 13.25
C PRO A 103 -9.29 8.03 13.19
N GLU A 104 -8.80 8.55 14.32
CA GLU A 104 -7.53 9.26 14.39
C GLU A 104 -6.34 8.33 14.16
N GLU A 105 -6.40 7.09 14.68
CA GLU A 105 -5.37 6.08 14.40
C GLU A 105 -5.34 5.75 12.91
N LEU A 106 -6.51 5.53 12.29
CA LEU A 106 -6.62 5.30 10.85
C LEU A 106 -6.08 6.46 10.02
N ASP A 107 -6.40 7.69 10.40
CA ASP A 107 -5.95 8.90 9.70
C ASP A 107 -4.41 9.01 9.66
N THR A 108 -3.69 8.36 10.59
CA THR A 108 -2.22 8.31 10.55
C THR A 108 -1.67 7.53 9.35
N PHE A 109 -2.49 6.79 8.60
CA PHE A 109 -2.07 6.08 7.39
C PHE A 109 -1.27 6.97 6.43
N TRP A 110 -1.66 8.24 6.25
CA TRP A 110 -1.03 9.17 5.31
C TRP A 110 0.26 9.83 5.81
N ASN A 111 0.78 9.46 6.99
CA ASN A 111 2.01 10.04 7.55
C ASN A 111 3.28 9.50 6.85
N PHE A 112 3.50 9.83 5.57
CA PHE A 112 4.69 9.49 4.77
C PHE A 112 4.90 10.39 3.55
#